data_AF-A0AAE2YG24-F1
#
_entry.id   AF-A0AAE2YG24-F1
#
_cell.length_a   1.000
_cell.length_b   1.000
_cell.length_c   1.000
_cell.angle_alpha   90.00
_cell.angle_beta   90.00
_cell.angle_gamma   90.00
#
_symmetry.space_group_name_H-M   'P 1'
#
loop_
_entity.id
_entity.type
_entity.pdbx_description
1 polymer ?
#
loop_
_entity_poly.entity_id
_entity_poly.type
_entity_poly.pdbx_seq_one_letter_code
_entity_poly.pdbx_strand_id
1 'polypeptide(L)' 'MGKGTPARGKKNKKTHIRCRRCGRHAYHIHKKRCAACGFGRSKRIRRYSWQNKKPLTRTRII' A
#
# COMPACT_ATOMS: atom_id res chain seq x y z
N MET A 1 27.46 -1.88 -16.47
CA MET A 1 26.23 -2.44 -17.08
C MET A 1 25.79 -3.65 -16.24
N GLY A 2 24.55 -3.68 -15.72
CA GLY A 2 24.02 -4.88 -15.04
C GLY A 2 23.39 -4.69 -13.66
N LYS A 3 22.15 -4.17 -13.61
CA LYS A 3 21.17 -4.34 -12.50
C LYS A 3 19.73 -4.38 -13.04
N GLY A 4 19.59 -4.79 -14.32
CA GLY A 4 18.36 -4.71 -15.09
C GLY A 4 17.58 -6.03 -15.07
N THR A 5 17.22 -6.50 -16.25
CA THR A 5 16.45 -7.73 -16.49
C THR A 5 16.94 -8.96 -15.73
N PRO A 6 18.26 -9.26 -15.64
CA PRO A 6 18.72 -10.46 -14.96
C PRO A 6 18.31 -10.54 -13.48
N ALA A 7 18.22 -9.40 -12.79
CA ALA A 7 17.83 -9.36 -11.37
C ALA A 7 16.31 -9.46 -11.15
N ARG A 8 15.48 -9.25 -12.18
CA ARG A 8 14.01 -9.21 -12.04
C ARG A 8 13.40 -10.59 -11.80
N GLY A 9 14.03 -11.67 -12.26
CA GLY A 9 13.55 -13.05 -12.05
C GLY A 9 13.49 -13.49 -10.58
N LYS A 10 14.23 -12.82 -9.68
CA LYS A 10 14.23 -13.12 -8.25
C LYS A 10 13.05 -12.49 -7.48
N LYS A 11 12.17 -11.71 -8.14
CA LYS A 11 11.09 -10.92 -7.49
C LYS A 11 9.79 -11.72 -7.31
N ASN A 12 9.87 -12.89 -6.67
CA ASN A 12 8.71 -13.80 -6.51
C ASN A 12 7.92 -13.58 -5.21
N LYS A 13 8.51 -12.93 -4.20
CA LYS A 13 7.88 -12.70 -2.90
C LYS A 13 6.93 -11.49 -2.94
N LYS A 14 5.76 -11.62 -2.32
CA LYS A 14 4.77 -10.53 -2.20
C LYS A 14 4.99 -9.76 -0.90
N THR A 15 5.10 -8.42 -1.00
CA THR A 15 5.25 -7.53 0.17
C THR A 15 3.92 -7.00 0.68
N HIS A 16 2.96 -6.82 -0.22
CA HIS A 16 1.64 -6.30 0.06
C HIS A 16 0.55 -7.29 -0.38
N ILE A 17 -0.59 -7.27 0.30
CA ILE A 17 -1.82 -7.99 -0.02
C ILE A 17 -3.02 -7.04 0.02
N ARG A 18 -4.21 -7.56 -0.32
CA ARG A 18 -5.46 -6.82 -0.22
C ARG A 18 -5.79 -6.49 1.23
N CYS A 19 -6.02 -5.23 1.51
CA CYS A 19 -6.37 -4.74 2.84
C CYS A 19 -7.84 -5.01 3.15
N ARG A 20 -8.10 -5.65 4.30
CA ARG A 20 -9.47 -5.96 4.76
C ARG A 20 -10.33 -4.72 5.04
N ARG A 21 -9.73 -3.57 5.36
CA ARG A 21 -10.47 -2.32 5.65
C ARG A 21 -10.81 -1.51 4.40
N CYS A 22 -9.84 -1.33 3.50
CA CYS A 22 -9.99 -0.40 2.35
C CYS A 22 -9.99 -1.09 0.98
N GLY A 23 -9.92 -2.42 0.92
CA GLY A 23 -9.95 -3.20 -0.33
C GLY A 23 -8.74 -3.04 -1.26
N ARG A 24 -7.78 -2.18 -0.92
CA ARG A 24 -6.58 -1.88 -1.75
C ARG A 24 -5.47 -2.90 -1.51
N HIS A 25 -4.69 -3.20 -2.54
CA HIS A 25 -3.49 -4.05 -2.46
C HIS A 25 -2.31 -3.30 -1.82
N ALA A 26 -2.47 -2.94 -0.54
CA ALA A 26 -1.59 -2.05 0.19
C ALA A 26 -1.37 -2.49 1.65
N TYR A 27 -1.87 -3.66 2.05
CA TYR A 27 -1.61 -4.19 3.39
C TYR A 27 -0.25 -4.91 3.39
N HIS A 28 0.71 -4.41 4.15
CA HIS A 28 2.04 -4.98 4.22
C HIS A 28 2.03 -6.21 5.15
N ILE A 29 2.47 -7.36 4.64
CA ILE A 29 2.38 -8.65 5.35
C ILE A 29 3.25 -8.63 6.61
N HIS A 30 4.56 -8.38 6.44
CA HIS A 30 5.51 -8.40 7.57
C HIS A 30 5.26 -7.31 8.61
N LYS A 31 4.97 -6.08 8.18
CA LYS A 31 4.74 -4.93 9.08
C LYS A 31 3.31 -4.85 9.62
N LYS A 32 2.44 -5.79 9.22
CA LYS A 32 1.02 -5.88 9.60
C LYS A 32 0.24 -4.57 9.49
N ARG A 33 0.60 -3.68 8.54
CA ARG A 33 0.02 -2.34 8.39
C ARG A 33 -0.32 -1.98 6.95
N CYS A 34 -1.43 -1.28 6.76
CA CYS A 34 -1.83 -0.79 5.45
C CYS A 34 -1.18 0.55 5.12
N ALA A 35 -0.45 0.58 4.00
CA ALA A 35 0.16 1.79 3.47
C ALA A 35 -0.87 2.80 2.95
N ALA A 36 -2.10 2.39 2.61
CA ALA A 36 -3.14 3.30 2.16
C ALA A 36 -3.91 3.92 3.34
N CYS A 37 -4.71 3.11 4.03
CA CYS A 37 -5.67 3.58 5.04
C CYS A 37 -5.15 3.53 6.49
N GLY A 38 -3.95 3.00 6.75
CA GLY A 38 -3.39 2.89 8.10
C GLY A 38 -3.89 1.68 8.92
N PHE A 39 -4.74 0.82 8.35
CA PHE A 39 -5.24 -0.40 9.02
C PHE A 39 -4.11 -1.24 9.61
N GLY A 40 -4.25 -1.67 10.87
CA GLY A 40 -3.23 -2.39 11.64
C GLY A 40 -2.28 -1.50 12.45
N ARG A 41 -2.06 -0.25 12.03
CA ARG A 41 -1.32 0.76 12.81
C ARG A 41 -2.25 1.68 13.60
N SER A 42 -3.38 2.07 13.01
CA SER A 42 -4.33 3.01 13.62
C SER A 42 -5.77 2.57 13.46
N LYS A 43 -6.61 2.92 14.44
CA LYS A 43 -8.07 2.83 14.32
C LYS A 43 -8.60 3.84 13.30
N ARG A 44 -8.04 5.05 13.29
CA ARG A 44 -8.37 6.14 12.33
C ARG A 44 -7.87 5.85 10.92
N ILE A 45 -8.56 6.43 9.93
CA ILE A 45 -8.13 6.43 8.53
C ILE A 45 -6.94 7.38 8.37
N ARG A 46 -5.85 6.85 7.81
CA ARG A 46 -4.64 7.63 7.53
C ARG A 46 -4.91 8.62 6.39
N ARG A 47 -4.96 9.92 6.70
CA ARG A 47 -5.05 11.03 5.75
C ARG A 47 -3.95 12.04 6.06
N TYR A 48 -3.36 12.63 5.03
CA TYR A 48 -2.50 13.82 5.17
C TYR A 48 -3.08 14.98 4.38
N SER A 49 -2.73 16.21 4.76
CA SER A 49 -3.18 17.44 4.09
C SER A 49 -2.79 17.47 2.61
N TRP A 50 -1.57 17.03 2.29
CA TRP A 50 -1.01 16.99 0.93
C TRP A 50 -1.53 15.82 0.06
N GLN A 51 -2.44 14.97 0.56
CA GLN A 51 -2.91 13.82 -0.22
C GLN A 51 -4.02 14.18 -1.20
N ASN A 52 -3.75 13.92 -2.49
CA ASN A 52 -4.71 14.18 -3.57
C ASN A 52 -5.75 13.06 -3.77
N LYS A 53 -5.71 11.96 -3.00
CA LYS A 53 -6.63 10.82 -3.15
C LYS A 53 -7.14 10.33 -1.81
N LYS A 54 -8.45 10.06 -1.74
CA LYS A 54 -9.07 9.46 -0.55
C LYS A 54 -8.53 8.03 -0.33
N PRO A 55 -8.12 7.67 0.91
CA PRO A 55 -7.56 6.35 1.20
C PRO A 55 -8.51 5.17 0.94
N LEU A 56 -9.81 5.39 1.18
CA LEU A 56 -10.89 4.39 1.06
C LEU A 56 -11.44 4.35 -0.37
N THR A 57 -12.02 5.46 -0.85
CA THR A 57 -12.77 5.52 -2.10
C THR A 57 -11.90 5.72 -3.34
N ARG A 58 -10.59 6.00 -3.19
CA ARG A 58 -9.65 6.34 -4.27
C ARG A 58 -10.02 7.57 -5.12
N THR A 59 -11.15 8.24 -4.82
CA THR A 59 -11.56 9.50 -5.45
C THR A 59 -10.44 10.53 -5.30
N ARG A 60 -10.09 11.20 -6.40
CA ARG A 60 -9.23 12.38 -6.34
C ARG A 60 -9.99 13.51 -5.63
N ILE A 61 -9.27 14.32 -4.86
CA ILE A 61 -9.82 15.49 -4.15
C ILE A 61 -9.61 16.76 -5.00
N ILE A 62 -9.18 16.60 -6.25
CA ILE A 62 -9.06 17.59 -7.30
C ILE A 62 -9.88 17.08 -8.47
#